data_AF-A0A7C6ZKW2-F1
#
_entry.id   AF-A0A7C6ZKW2-F1
#
_cell.length_a   1.000
_cell.length_b   1.000
_cell.length_c   1.000
_cell.angle_alpha   90.00
_cell.angle_beta   90.00
_cell.angle_gamma   90.00
#
_symmetry.space_group_name_H-M   'P 1'
#
loop_
_entity.id
_entity.type
_entity.pdbx_description
1 polymer ?
#
loop_
_entity_poly.entity_id
_entity_poly.type
_entity_poly.pdbx_seq_one_letter_code
_entity_poly.pdbx_strand_id
1 'polypeptide(L)'
;MRPLKKPKKAAEIRQQRINARLEQIQPDKELLKQPVSPVLDYNVELFKNMFAETSDFVVRQFHFGSNREIRVALIFIDGLVDATAISESIFTPFM
;
A
#
# COMPACT_ATOMS: atom_id res chain seq x y z
N MET A 1 37.21 -32.18 15.30
CA MET A 1 37.39 -30.92 14.54
C MET A 1 36.04 -30.50 13.95
N ARG A 2 35.62 -29.25 14.14
CA ARG A 2 34.44 -28.71 13.42
C ARG A 2 34.87 -28.35 11.99
N PRO A 3 34.13 -28.75 10.94
CA PRO A 3 34.52 -28.41 9.58
C PRO A 3 34.44 -26.90 9.34
N LEU A 4 35.47 -26.36 8.68
CA LEU A 4 35.50 -24.97 8.23
C LEU A 4 34.39 -24.75 7.20
N LYS A 5 33.45 -23.85 7.51
CA LYS A 5 32.36 -23.49 6.59
C LYS A 5 32.97 -22.70 5.43
N LYS A 6 32.75 -23.15 4.19
CA LYS A 6 33.27 -22.47 2.99
C LYS A 6 32.77 -21.01 2.94
N PRO A 7 33.59 -20.07 2.48
CA PRO A 7 33.16 -18.68 2.32
C PRO A 7 31.99 -18.61 1.33
N LYS A 8 31.02 -17.74 1.63
CA LYS A 8 29.85 -17.53 0.76
C LYS A 8 30.30 -16.96 -0.59
N LYS A 9 29.66 -17.41 -1.67
CA LYS A 9 29.94 -16.88 -3.02
C LYS A 9 29.47 -15.43 -3.13
N ALA A 10 30.10 -14.63 -3.99
CA ALA A 10 29.74 -13.22 -4.20
C ALA A 10 28.23 -13.03 -4.52
N ALA A 11 27.63 -13.94 -5.28
CA ALA A 11 26.21 -13.94 -5.59
C ALA A 11 25.33 -14.13 -4.33
N GLU A 12 25.71 -15.02 -3.41
CA GLU A 12 24.97 -15.27 -2.16
C GLU A 12 25.04 -14.05 -1.24
N ILE A 13 26.18 -13.36 -1.21
CA ILE A 13 26.36 -12.13 -0.44
C ILE A 13 25.45 -11.02 -1.01
N ARG A 14 25.40 -10.87 -2.34
CA ARG A 14 24.51 -9.91 -3.00
C ARG A 14 23.03 -10.22 -2.71
N GLN A 15 22.62 -11.48 -2.83
CA GLN A 15 21.24 -11.88 -2.56
C GLN A 15 20.86 -11.65 -1.09
N GLN A 16 21.75 -11.95 -0.15
CA GLN A 16 21.50 -11.70 1.27
C GLN A 16 21.33 -10.22 1.59
N ARG A 17 22.13 -9.35 0.96
CA ARG A 17 21.97 -7.89 1.10
C ARG A 17 20.63 -7.40 0.57
N ILE A 18 20.20 -7.91 -0.60
CA ILE A 18 18.88 -7.58 -1.17
C ILE A 18 17.77 -8.04 -0.24
N ASN A 19 17.80 -9.30 0.20
CA ASN A 19 16.77 -9.86 1.08
C ASN A 19 16.71 -9.11 2.42
N ALA A 20 17.85 -8.82 3.05
CA ALA A 20 17.89 -8.06 4.29
C ALA A 20 17.31 -6.65 4.13
N ARG A 21 17.58 -5.98 3.00
CA ARG A 21 16.98 -4.68 2.69
C ARG A 21 15.48 -4.79 2.47
N LEU A 22 15.01 -5.83 1.78
CA LEU A 22 13.57 -6.07 1.58
C LEU A 22 12.85 -6.35 2.90
N GLU A 23 13.46 -7.12 3.80
CA GLU A 23 12.90 -7.37 5.15
C GLU A 23 12.81 -6.09 5.98
N GLN A 24 13.73 -5.13 5.81
CA GLN A 24 13.70 -3.85 6.51
C GLN A 24 12.63 -2.89 5.97
N ILE A 25 12.32 -2.94 4.68
CA ILE A 25 11.38 -2.02 4.02
C ILE A 25 9.94 -2.58 4.04
N GLN A 26 9.77 -3.89 4.23
CA GLN A 26 8.44 -4.48 4.26
C GLN A 26 7.67 -4.04 5.51
N PRO A 27 6.38 -3.68 5.36
CA PRO A 27 5.52 -3.38 6.50
C PRO A 27 5.32 -4.62 7.37
N ASP A 28 4.93 -4.39 8.62
CA ASP A 28 4.67 -5.46 9.58
C ASP A 28 3.69 -6.50 9.03
N LYS A 29 4.09 -7.78 9.06
CA LYS A 29 3.29 -8.90 8.57
C LYS A 29 1.99 -9.07 9.34
N GLU A 30 1.93 -8.64 10.60
CA GLU A 30 0.68 -8.66 11.37
C GLU A 30 -0.29 -7.57 10.90
N LEU A 31 0.24 -6.38 10.59
CA LEU A 31 -0.54 -5.28 10.02
C LEU A 31 -1.19 -5.70 8.69
N LEU A 32 -0.43 -6.39 7.82
CA LEU A 32 -0.93 -6.90 6.53
C LEU A 32 -2.01 -8.00 6.66
N LYS A 33 -2.14 -8.64 7.82
CA LYS A 33 -3.17 -9.66 8.08
C LYS A 33 -4.44 -9.08 8.66
N GLN A 34 -4.46 -7.80 9.06
CA GLN A 34 -5.65 -7.20 9.60
C GLN A 34 -6.75 -7.12 8.52
N PRO A 35 -7.98 -7.53 8.83
CA PRO A 35 -9.10 -7.36 7.92
C PRO A 35 -9.46 -5.88 7.77
N VAL A 36 -10.09 -5.54 6.65
CA VAL A 36 -10.68 -4.21 6.45
C VAL A 36 -11.77 -3.98 7.49
N SER A 37 -11.71 -2.85 8.20
CA SER A 37 -12.71 -2.47 9.19
C SER A 37 -14.01 -2.04 8.53
N PRO A 38 -15.19 -2.24 9.15
CA PRO A 38 -16.43 -1.61 8.70
C PRO A 38 -16.43 -0.08 8.86
N VAL A 39 -15.49 0.48 9.64
CA VAL A 39 -15.37 1.92 9.87
C VAL A 39 -14.46 2.54 8.80
N LEU A 40 -15.04 3.30 7.86
CA LEU A 40 -14.31 3.92 6.75
C LEU A 40 -13.16 4.81 7.22
N ASP A 41 -13.42 5.68 8.19
CA ASP A 41 -12.45 6.67 8.68
C ASP A 41 -11.21 5.99 9.28
N TYR A 42 -11.41 4.89 10.01
CA TYR A 42 -10.33 4.05 10.53
C TYR A 42 -9.46 3.48 9.41
N ASN A 43 -10.07 2.95 8.34
CA ASN A 43 -9.30 2.41 7.21
C ASN A 43 -8.50 3.52 6.51
N VAL A 44 -9.09 4.70 6.32
CA VAL A 44 -8.41 5.84 5.69
C VAL A 44 -7.20 6.28 6.50
N GLU A 45 -7.33 6.39 7.83
CA GLU A 45 -6.21 6.72 8.71
C GLU A 45 -5.13 5.63 8.71
N LEU A 46 -5.53 4.36 8.73
CA LEU A 46 -4.61 3.22 8.62
C LEU A 46 -3.76 3.30 7.36
N PHE A 47 -4.37 3.54 6.19
CA PHE A 47 -3.63 3.66 4.94
C PHE A 47 -2.77 4.93 4.89
N LYS A 48 -3.24 6.06 5.40
CA LYS A 48 -2.41 7.28 5.50
C LYS A 48 -1.14 7.05 6.32
N ASN A 49 -1.24 6.33 7.43
CA ASN A 49 -0.10 5.99 8.26
C ASN A 49 0.83 4.99 7.57
N MET A 50 0.27 3.99 6.87
CA MET A 50 1.04 2.99 6.13
C MET A 50 1.85 3.58 4.97
N PHE A 51 1.32 4.61 4.31
CA PHE A 51 1.93 5.29 3.17
C PHE A 51 2.50 6.67 3.54
N ALA A 52 2.74 6.95 4.82
CA ALA A 52 3.18 8.27 5.30
C ALA A 52 4.53 8.73 4.73
N GLU A 53 5.39 7.79 4.31
CA GLU A 53 6.71 8.09 3.74
C GLU A 53 6.68 8.42 2.24
N THR A 54 5.51 8.38 1.59
CA THR A 54 5.40 8.71 0.17
C THR A 54 4.53 9.94 -0.09
N SER A 55 5.00 10.82 -0.97
CA SER A 55 4.32 12.06 -1.35
C SER A 55 3.25 11.88 -2.42
N ASP A 56 3.28 10.74 -3.12
CA ASP A 56 2.36 10.41 -4.22
C ASP A 56 1.12 9.65 -3.76
N PHE A 57 0.96 9.39 -2.46
CA PHE A 57 -0.23 8.77 -1.91
C PHE A 57 -1.41 9.75 -1.88
N VAL A 58 -2.48 9.40 -2.61
CA VAL A 58 -3.68 10.23 -2.77
C VAL A 58 -4.89 9.54 -2.16
N VAL A 59 -5.63 10.29 -1.33
CA VAL A 59 -6.95 9.91 -0.82
C VAL A 59 -7.99 10.92 -1.30
N ARG A 60 -8.98 10.47 -2.06
CA ARG A 60 -10.13 11.28 -2.47
C ARG A 60 -11.40 10.76 -1.79
N GLN A 61 -12.06 11.62 -1.03
CA GLN A 61 -13.30 11.28 -0.34
C GLN A 61 -14.49 11.95 -1.00
N PHE A 62 -15.58 11.22 -1.19
CA PHE A 62 -16.80 11.71 -1.79
C PHE A 62 -18.01 10.92 -1.30
N HIS A 63 -19.20 11.38 -1.66
CA HIS A 63 -20.47 10.80 -1.24
C HIS A 63 -21.34 10.46 -2.46
N PHE A 64 -22.03 9.33 -2.40
CA PHE A 64 -22.98 8.87 -3.41
C PHE A 64 -24.36 8.60 -2.81
N GLY A 65 -25.35 8.39 -3.68
CA GLY A 65 -26.75 8.15 -3.31
C GLY A 65 -27.59 9.43 -3.36
N SER A 66 -28.90 9.26 -3.52
CA SER A 66 -29.84 10.38 -3.70
C SER A 66 -29.80 11.39 -2.55
N ASN A 67 -29.46 10.96 -1.32
CA ASN A 67 -29.28 11.83 -0.16
C ASN A 67 -27.82 11.87 0.34
N ARG A 68 -26.85 11.53 -0.50
CA ARG A 68 -25.42 11.47 -0.14
C ARG A 68 -25.12 10.52 1.03
N GLU A 69 -25.92 9.48 1.19
CA GLU A 69 -25.80 8.55 2.33
C GLU A 69 -24.59 7.61 2.26
N ILE A 70 -24.04 7.37 1.06
CA ILE A 70 -22.91 6.44 0.88
C ILE A 70 -21.61 7.21 0.91
N ARG A 71 -20.81 7.05 1.97
CA ARG A 71 -19.45 7.59 2.07
C ARG A 71 -18.45 6.67 1.38
N VAL A 72 -17.57 7.23 0.55
CA VAL A 72 -16.55 6.48 -0.20
C VAL A 72 -15.21 7.19 -0.09
N ALA A 73 -14.14 6.41 0.02
CA ALA A 73 -12.76 6.89 -0.10
C ALA A 73 -12.06 6.11 -1.22
N LEU A 74 -11.57 6.83 -2.23
CA LEU A 74 -10.72 6.30 -3.28
C LEU A 74 -9.26 6.56 -2.91
N ILE A 75 -8.46 5.50 -2.87
CA ILE A 75 -7.06 5.54 -2.45
C ILE A 75 -6.20 5.01 -3.60
N PHE A 76 -5.17 5.77 -3.99
CA PHE A 76 -4.25 5.40 -5.07
C PHE A 76 -2.89 6.08 -4.93
N ILE A 77 -1.91 5.61 -5.70
CA ILE A 77 -0.60 6.23 -5.85
C ILE A 77 -0.57 7.00 -7.17
N ASP A 78 -0.32 8.31 -7.11
CA ASP A 78 -0.17 9.16 -8.28
C ASP A 78 1.07 8.74 -9.09
N GLY A 79 0.93 8.71 -10.41
CA GLY A 79 1.95 8.15 -11.31
C GLY A 79 1.97 6.62 -11.46
N LEU A 80 1.21 5.87 -10.64
CA LEU A 80 0.97 4.42 -10.86
C LEU A 80 -0.42 4.12 -11.45
N VAL A 81 -1.24 5.16 -11.63
CA VAL A 81 -2.60 5.04 -12.15
C VAL A 81 -2.82 5.96 -13.34
N ASP A 82 -3.72 5.56 -14.23
CA ASP A 82 -4.25 6.44 -15.27
C ASP A 82 -5.39 7.29 -14.67
N ALA A 83 -5.11 8.58 -14.45
CA ALA A 83 -6.08 9.52 -13.90
C ALA A 83 -7.32 9.71 -14.80
N THR A 84 -7.17 9.55 -16.12
CA THR A 84 -8.28 9.63 -17.08
C THR A 84 -9.24 8.47 -16.88
N ALA A 85 -8.68 7.25 -16.78
CA ALA A 85 -9.46 6.05 -16.53
C ALA A 85 -10.20 6.12 -15.18
N ILE A 86 -9.56 6.67 -14.14
CA ILE A 86 -10.22 6.92 -12.85
C ILE A 86 -11.40 7.90 -13.00
N SER A 87 -11.20 9.01 -13.72
CA SER A 87 -12.26 9.99 -13.98
C SER A 87 -13.45 9.36 -14.67
N GLU A 88 -13.22 8.67 -15.77
CA GLU A 88 -14.28 8.12 -16.62
C GLU A 88 -14.97 6.91 -15.99
N SER A 89 -14.24 6.05 -15.29
CA SER A 89 -14.77 4.78 -14.79
C SER A 89 -15.30 4.85 -13.36
N ILE A 90 -14.81 5.79 -12.55
CA ILE A 90 -15.15 5.87 -11.12
C ILE A 90 -15.92 7.15 -10.78
N PHE A 91 -15.61 8.28 -11.41
CA PHE A 91 -16.31 9.53 -11.09
C PHE A 91 -17.53 9.77 -11.98
N THR A 92 -17.41 9.65 -13.30
CA THR A 92 -18.51 9.88 -14.25
C THR A 92 -19.78 9.05 -13.98
N PRO A 93 -19.72 7.76 -13.60
CA PRO A 93 -20.93 6.96 -13.38
C PRO A 93 -21.76 7.40 -12.17
N PHE A 94 -21.20 8.25 -11.31
CA PHE A 94 -21.82 8.68 -10.06
C PHE A 94 -21.98 10.20 -9.93
N MET A 95 -21.65 10.96 -10.99
CA MET A 95 -22.14 12.32 -11.20
C MET A 95 -23.54 12.28 -11.80
#